data_AF-A0A403QDW2-F1
#
_entry.id   AF-A0A403QDW2-F1
#
_cell.length_a   1.000
_cell.length_b   1.000
_cell.length_c   1.000
_cell.angle_alpha   90.00
_cell.angle_beta   90.00
_cell.angle_gamma   90.00
#
_symmetry.space_group_name_H-M   'P 1'
#
loop_
_entity.id
_entity.type
_entity.pdbx_description
1 polymer ?
#
loop_
_entity_poly.entity_id
_entity_poly.type
_entity_poly.pdbx_seq_one_letter_code
_entity_poly.pdbx_strand_id
1 'polypeptide(L)'
;MKIEYQDGGEESRLLITSWFFDWREHNRLVDEMLFRTPQLRAEDETFFFRRTTIISGKTAYVMCAEIVAEENGFDIQVVAHE
;
A
#
# COMPACT_ATOMS: atom_id res chain seq x y z
N MET A 1 -9.48 -1.96 -6.43
CA MET A 1 -8.25 -2.22 -5.66
C MET A 1 -8.59 -2.69 -4.25
N LYS A 2 -7.71 -3.46 -3.61
CA LYS A 2 -7.80 -3.86 -2.21
C LYS A 2 -6.54 -3.41 -1.50
N ILE A 3 -6.67 -2.79 -0.34
CA ILE A 3 -5.55 -2.35 0.48
C ILE A 3 -5.63 -3.09 1.81
N GLU A 4 -4.57 -3.81 2.14
CA GLU A 4 -4.45 -4.57 3.39
C GLU A 4 -3.31 -3.97 4.22
N TYR A 5 -3.58 -3.65 5.46
CA TYR A 5 -2.57 -3.17 6.41
C TYR A 5 -2.19 -4.32 7.35
N GLN A 6 -0.92 -4.69 7.33
CA GLN A 6 -0.32 -5.69 8.21
C GLN A 6 0.62 -4.99 9.18
N ASP A 7 0.29 -5.04 10.47
CA ASP A 7 1.17 -4.51 11.50
C ASP A 7 2.16 -5.57 11.98
N GLY A 8 3.46 -5.28 11.86
CA GLY A 8 4.55 -6.12 12.37
C GLY A 8 5.22 -5.53 13.62
N GLY A 9 4.66 -4.46 14.21
CA GLY A 9 5.14 -3.83 15.44
C GLY A 9 6.25 -2.80 15.21
N GLU A 10 7.46 -3.23 14.81
CA GLU A 10 8.57 -2.31 14.51
C GLU A 10 8.58 -1.85 13.04
N GLU A 11 8.14 -2.75 12.16
CA GLU A 11 7.89 -2.48 10.75
C GLU A 11 6.47 -2.89 10.40
N SER A 12 5.76 -2.00 9.72
CA SER A 12 4.41 -2.26 9.20
C SER A 12 4.48 -2.40 7.69
N ARG A 13 3.51 -3.12 7.12
CA ARG A 13 3.44 -3.39 5.69
C ARG A 13 2.03 -3.08 5.19
N LEU A 14 1.96 -2.45 4.03
CA LEU A 14 0.72 -2.13 3.34
C LEU A 14 0.73 -2.84 1.99
N LEU A 15 -0.21 -3.77 1.79
CA LEU A 15 -0.35 -4.51 0.55
C LEU A 15 -1.48 -3.90 -0.29
N ILE A 16 -1.13 -3.42 -1.47
CA ILE A 16 -2.09 -2.86 -2.43
C ILE A 16 -2.26 -3.87 -3.56
N THR A 17 -3.36 -4.61 -3.55
CA THR A 17 -3.70 -5.58 -4.61
C THR A 17 -4.67 -4.95 -5.60
N SER A 18 -4.26 -4.87 -6.87
CA SER A 18 -5.02 -4.24 -7.95
C SER A 18 -5.18 -5.18 -9.13
N TRP A 19 -6.28 -5.03 -9.85
CA TRP A 19 -6.52 -5.76 -11.08
C TRP A 19 -5.89 -5.01 -12.26
N PHE A 20 -5.56 -5.69 -13.37
CA PHE A 20 -4.85 -5.07 -14.49
C PHE A 20 -5.57 -3.84 -15.11
N PHE A 21 -6.90 -3.75 -15.00
CA PHE A 21 -7.68 -2.60 -15.46
C PHE A 21 -7.38 -1.33 -14.65
N ASP A 22 -7.03 -1.48 -13.38
CA ASP A 22 -6.77 -0.37 -12.44
C ASP A 22 -5.28 -0.01 -12.36
N TRP A 23 -4.44 -0.53 -13.26
CA TRP A 23 -2.97 -0.38 -13.17
C TRP A 23 -2.52 1.09 -13.18
N ARG A 24 -3.15 1.95 -13.99
CA ARG A 24 -2.79 3.37 -14.03
C ARG A 24 -3.05 4.07 -12.71
N GLU A 25 -4.19 3.77 -12.08
CA GLU A 25 -4.59 4.36 -10.82
C GLU A 25 -3.75 3.81 -9.67
N HIS A 26 -3.47 2.51 -9.69
CA HIS A 26 -2.53 1.86 -8.78
C HIS A 26 -1.16 2.53 -8.79
N ASN A 27 -0.58 2.76 -9.98
CA ASN A 27 0.73 3.40 -10.08
C ASN A 27 0.69 4.83 -9.54
N ARG A 28 -0.38 5.58 -9.86
CA ARG A 28 -0.54 6.93 -9.36
C ARG A 28 -0.63 6.97 -7.84
N LEU A 29 -1.38 6.04 -7.24
CA LEU A 29 -1.52 5.94 -5.79
C LEU A 29 -0.18 5.60 -5.12
N VAL A 30 0.53 4.59 -5.64
CA VAL A 30 1.85 4.17 -5.14
C VAL A 30 2.87 5.31 -5.29
N ASP A 31 2.90 5.99 -6.44
CA ASP A 31 3.79 7.12 -6.67
C ASP A 31 3.48 8.28 -5.71
N GLU A 32 2.22 8.56 -5.42
CA GLU A 32 1.83 9.60 -4.46
C GLU A 32 2.25 9.24 -3.03
N MET A 33 2.06 7.99 -2.62
CA MET A 33 2.53 7.50 -1.31
C MET A 33 4.05 7.64 -1.19
N LEU A 34 4.81 7.15 -2.17
CA LEU A 34 6.28 7.23 -2.18
C LEU A 34 6.77 8.69 -2.27
N PHE A 35 6.05 9.56 -2.96
CA PHE A 35 6.38 10.98 -3.05
C PHE A 35 6.20 11.69 -1.71
N ARG A 36 5.16 11.37 -0.94
CA ARG A 36 4.95 11.94 0.41
C ARG A 36 5.88 11.31 1.45
N THR A 37 6.21 10.03 1.31
CA THR A 37 7.07 9.29 2.25
C THR A 37 8.15 8.48 1.53
N PRO A 38 9.26 9.12 1.11
CA PRO A 38 10.32 8.46 0.35
C PRO A 38 11.14 7.44 1.18
N GLN A 39 10.93 7.39 2.50
CA GLN A 39 11.54 6.40 3.39
C GLN A 39 10.85 5.03 3.33
N LEU A 40 9.71 4.92 2.62
CA LEU A 40 9.02 3.65 2.40
C LEU A 40 9.67 2.86 1.28
N ARG A 41 9.72 1.53 1.44
CA ARG A 41 10.22 0.60 0.43
C ARG A 41 9.03 -0.07 -0.25
N ALA A 42 8.84 0.23 -1.53
CA ALA A 42 7.85 -0.44 -2.36
C ALA A 42 8.48 -1.62 -3.12
N GLU A 43 7.82 -2.77 -3.05
CA GLU A 43 8.12 -3.95 -3.85
C GLU A 43 6.87 -4.31 -4.64
N ASP A 44 6.97 -4.28 -5.96
CA ASP A 44 5.87 -4.62 -6.85
C ASP A 44 5.96 -6.07 -7.34
N GLU A 45 4.95 -6.85 -6.97
CA GLU A 45 4.76 -8.23 -7.40
C GLU A 45 3.64 -8.30 -8.46
N THR A 46 3.93 -8.91 -9.61
CA THR A 46 2.95 -9.03 -10.71
C THR A 46 2.64 -10.50 -10.95
N PHE A 47 1.38 -10.90 -10.77
CA PHE A 47 0.93 -12.28 -10.95
C PHE A 47 -0.27 -12.38 -11.89
N PHE A 48 -0.02 -12.89 -13.11
CA PHE A 48 -0.97 -13.18 -14.20
C PHE A 48 -1.84 -11.99 -14.68
N PHE A 49 -2.67 -11.40 -13.81
CA PHE A 49 -3.54 -10.24 -14.08
C PHE A 49 -3.78 -9.37 -12.84
N ARG A 50 -3.11 -9.68 -11.73
CA ARG A 50 -3.13 -8.91 -10.49
C ARG A 50 -1.75 -8.34 -10.24
N ARG A 51 -1.71 -7.09 -9.83
CA ARG A 51 -0.51 -6.43 -9.34
C ARG A 51 -0.67 -6.21 -7.84
N THR A 52 0.28 -6.69 -7.07
CA THR A 52 0.34 -6.53 -5.63
C THR A 52 1.57 -5.71 -5.31
N THR A 53 1.40 -4.49 -4.82
CA THR A 53 2.51 -3.68 -4.34
C THR A 53 2.57 -3.78 -2.83
N ILE A 54 3.72 -4.21 -2.32
CA ILE A 54 4.02 -4.33 -0.91
C ILE A 54 4.83 -3.10 -0.53
N ILE A 55 4.22 -2.20 0.24
CA ILE A 55 4.90 -1.05 0.83
C ILE A 55 5.31 -1.42 2.24
N SER A 56 6.60 -1.41 2.52
CA SER A 56 7.17 -1.77 3.83
C SER A 56 7.96 -0.61 4.41
N GLY A 57 7.88 -0.43 5.72
CA GLY A 57 8.67 0.58 6.42
C GLY A 57 8.28 0.74 7.88
N LYS A 58 8.83 1.77 8.54
CA LYS A 58 8.43 2.10 9.92
C LYS A 58 6.95 2.47 9.97
N THR A 59 6.26 2.01 11.01
CA THR A 59 4.83 2.25 11.25
C THR A 59 4.42 3.71 11.07
N ALA A 60 5.24 4.66 11.56
CA ALA A 60 4.97 6.09 11.40
C ALA A 60 4.86 6.53 9.92
N TYR A 61 5.71 6.01 9.04
CA TYR A 61 5.66 6.33 7.61
C TYR A 61 4.54 5.59 6.90
N VAL A 62 4.23 4.36 7.33
CA VAL A 62 3.12 3.58 6.75
C VAL A 62 1.77 4.21 7.11
N MET A 63 1.60 4.75 8.32
CA MET A 63 0.42 5.54 8.70
C MET A 63 0.23 6.77 7.79
N CYS A 64 1.32 7.42 7.36
CA CYS A 64 1.19 8.51 6.38
C CYS A 64 0.70 8.01 5.02
N ALA A 65 1.14 6.82 4.57
CA ALA A 65 0.65 6.22 3.34
C ALA A 65 -0.82 5.78 3.46
N GLU A 66 -1.23 5.32 4.64
CA GLU A 66 -2.61 5.00 4.98
C GLU A 66 -3.54 6.19 4.75
N ILE A 67 -3.16 7.36 5.29
CA ILE A 67 -3.91 8.62 5.11
C ILE A 67 -4.03 8.98 3.62
N VAL A 68 -2.99 8.78 2.81
CA VAL A 68 -3.04 9.02 1.35
C VAL A 68 -4.02 8.09 0.66
N ALA A 69 -4.11 6.84 1.09
CA ALA A 69 -5.08 5.88 0.59
C ALA A 69 -6.52 6.30 0.94
N GLU A 70 -6.76 6.75 2.18
CA GLU A 70 -8.06 7.26 2.62
C GLU A 70 -8.46 8.54 1.88
N GLU A 71 -7.53 9.47 1.63
CA GLU A 71 -7.77 10.69 0.84
C GLU A 71 -8.22 10.37 -0.59
N ASN A 72 -7.72 9.26 -1.17
CA ASN A 72 -8.13 8.77 -2.47
C ASN A 72 -9.42 7.93 -2.42
N GLY A 73 -10.03 7.75 -1.24
CA GLY A 73 -11.30 7.06 -1.05
C GLY A 73 -11.21 5.53 -1.02
N PHE A 74 -10.04 4.97 -0.70
CA PHE A 74 -9.88 3.52 -0.58
C PHE A 74 -10.10 3.04 0.86
N ASP A 75 -10.92 1.99 1.01
CA ASP A 75 -11.10 1.31 2.29
C ASP A 75 -9.90 0.41 2.60
N ILE A 76 -9.39 0.53 3.83
CA ILE A 76 -8.20 -0.18 4.29
C ILE A 76 -8.64 -1.33 5.20
N GLN A 77 -8.29 -2.56 4.81
CA GLN A 77 -8.53 -3.74 5.63
C GLN A 77 -7.36 -3.93 6.57
N VAL A 78 -7.56 -3.59 7.84
CA VAL A 78 -6.58 -3.86 8.89
C VAL A 78 -6.60 -5.35 9.20
N VAL A 79 -5.52 -6.04 8.84
CA VAL A 79 -5.30 -7.45 9.17
C VAL A 79 -4.46 -7.47 10.45
N ALA A 80 -5.14 -7.44 11.60
CA ALA A 80 -4.50 -7.69 12.88
C ALA A 80 -4.19 -9.18 13.00
N HIS A 81 -2.91 -9.53 13.14
CA HIS A 81 -2.53 -10.87 13.56
C HIS A 81 -2.91 -11.04 15.04
N GLU A 82 -3.90 -11.89 15.31
CA GLU A 82 -4.26 -12.40 16.64
C GLU A 82 -3.14 -13.28 17.24
#